data_AF-A0A8J4FSB1-F1
#
_entry.id   AF-A0A8J4FSB1-F1
#
_cell.length_a   1.000
_cell.length_b   1.000
_cell.length_c   1.000
_cell.angle_alpha   90.00
_cell.angle_beta   90.00
_cell.angle_gamma   90.00
#
_symmetry.space_group_name_H-M   'P 1'
#
loop_
_entity.id
_entity.type
_entity.pdbx_description
1 polymer ?
#
loop_
_entity_poly.entity_id
_entity_poly.type
_entity_poly.pdbx_seq_one_letter_code
_entity_poly.pdbx_strand_id
1 'polypeptide(L)'
;MLRRSSVCCRSGMKRAFATRLAGSADLYNNHNRRPYHSINFITAHDGFSLYDMVSYNEKRNGANGEGNRDGTNDNFSWNCGAEGPTTDPGVTALRQRQIRNYLVALMMSQGTPMIVSGDEVGKSHDGNNNWYGHDTAMAHLQWTEGEPQRDALLRFTSELIKFRRSHPALGREHFLSPGDITWHEDNWHNDESRFLAFTLHHGEAGDIYAAFNAHSFSVAVSLPRPPPGRKWCRLVDTNLPPPKDVTPGGNAGVDDVYSVQAYSSIILIAKPL
;
A
#
# COMPACT_ATOMS: atom_id res chain seq x y z
N MET A 1 13.15 -5.28 0.07
CA MET A 1 12.22 -5.23 1.21
C MET A 1 11.56 -3.87 1.32
N LEU A 2 10.27 -3.78 1.00
CA LEU A 2 9.44 -2.59 1.19
C LEU A 2 9.45 -2.17 2.68
N ARG A 3 9.93 -0.96 3.00
CA ARG A 3 10.00 -0.47 4.39
C ARG A 3 8.84 0.47 4.69
N ARG A 4 8.25 0.33 5.88
CA ARG A 4 7.12 1.15 6.38
C ARG A 4 7.34 2.66 6.20
N SER A 5 8.55 3.12 6.53
CA SER A 5 8.97 4.52 6.41
C SER A 5 8.87 5.09 4.99
N SER A 6 8.90 4.23 3.96
CA SER A 6 8.92 4.65 2.56
C SER A 6 7.54 4.89 1.96
N VAL A 7 6.50 4.27 2.53
CA VAL A 7 5.09 4.57 2.22
C VAL A 7 4.56 5.67 3.16
N CYS A 8 5.14 5.77 4.37
CA CYS A 8 4.83 6.80 5.33
C CYS A 8 5.41 8.15 4.87
N CYS A 9 4.66 9.22 5.11
CA CYS A 9 4.76 10.58 4.57
C CYS A 9 6.03 11.36 4.95
N ARG A 10 7.21 10.75 4.91
CA ARG A 10 8.50 11.33 5.28
C ARG A 10 9.21 11.90 4.06
N SER A 11 9.82 13.07 4.24
CA SER A 11 10.74 13.65 3.27
C SER A 11 11.93 12.71 3.00
N GLY A 12 12.49 12.78 1.79
CA GLY A 12 13.66 12.00 1.37
C GLY A 12 13.40 10.51 1.10
N MET A 13 12.16 10.03 1.25
CA MET A 13 11.84 8.61 1.09
C MET A 13 11.41 8.21 -0.33
N LYS A 14 11.10 9.17 -1.21
CA LYS A 14 10.60 8.93 -2.58
C LYS A 14 11.48 7.96 -3.37
N ARG A 15 12.79 8.19 -3.40
CA ARG A 15 13.75 7.34 -4.12
C ARG A 15 13.81 5.94 -3.53
N ALA A 16 13.91 5.84 -2.21
CA ALA A 16 13.92 4.56 -1.52
C ALA A 16 12.64 3.77 -1.84
N PHE A 17 11.48 4.43 -1.80
CA PHE A 17 10.19 3.82 -2.13
C PHE A 17 10.15 3.30 -3.58
N ALA A 18 10.59 4.11 -4.55
CA ALA A 18 10.70 3.69 -5.95
C ALA A 18 11.59 2.46 -6.12
N THR A 19 12.74 2.42 -5.44
CA THR A 19 13.62 1.24 -5.45
C THR A 19 12.96 0.01 -4.82
N ARG A 20 12.18 0.18 -3.74
CA ARG A 20 11.44 -0.93 -3.13
C ARG A 20 10.33 -1.45 -4.04
N LEU A 21 9.55 -0.56 -4.64
CA LEU A 21 8.52 -0.87 -5.65
C LEU A 21 9.11 -1.64 -6.83
N ALA A 22 10.30 -1.28 -7.29
CA ALA A 22 10.98 -1.95 -8.40
C ALA A 22 11.65 -3.30 -8.04
N GLY A 23 11.38 -3.84 -6.84
CA GLY A 23 11.86 -5.17 -6.43
C GLY A 23 13.19 -5.16 -5.70
N SER A 24 13.68 -3.99 -5.26
CA SER A 24 14.90 -3.85 -4.47
C SER A 24 16.16 -4.40 -5.15
N ALA A 25 16.33 -4.10 -6.44
CA ALA A 25 17.49 -4.55 -7.23
C ALA A 25 18.84 -4.20 -6.57
N ASP A 26 18.91 -3.08 -5.85
CA ASP A 26 20.09 -2.67 -5.07
C ASP A 26 20.52 -3.68 -3.99
N LEU A 27 19.59 -4.48 -3.47
CA LEU A 27 19.88 -5.52 -2.47
C LEU A 27 20.11 -6.90 -3.07
N TYR A 28 19.47 -7.21 -4.21
CA TYR A 28 19.38 -8.58 -4.72
C TYR A 28 20.15 -8.80 -6.03
N ASN A 29 20.23 -7.79 -6.91
CA ASN A 29 20.77 -7.96 -8.25
C ASN A 29 22.27 -8.32 -8.24
N ASN A 30 23.04 -7.76 -7.30
CA ASN A 30 24.48 -7.98 -7.18
C ASN A 30 24.85 -9.43 -6.78
N HIS A 31 23.88 -10.26 -6.40
CA HIS A 31 24.08 -11.65 -5.97
C HIS A 31 23.42 -12.67 -6.91
N ASN A 32 23.19 -12.31 -8.18
CA ASN A 32 22.43 -13.12 -9.15
C ASN A 32 21.03 -13.53 -8.66
N ARG A 33 20.47 -12.82 -7.67
CA ARG A 33 19.11 -13.04 -7.20
C ARG A 33 18.13 -12.27 -8.07
N ARG A 34 16.98 -12.87 -8.28
CA ARG A 34 15.81 -12.32 -8.98
C ARG A 34 14.85 -11.54 -8.05
N PRO A 35 13.93 -10.71 -8.57
CA PRO A 35 12.96 -9.97 -7.75
C PRO A 35 12.16 -10.85 -6.78
N TYR A 36 11.79 -12.07 -7.18
CA TYR A 36 11.00 -12.99 -6.36
C TYR A 36 11.71 -13.50 -5.09
N HIS A 37 13.04 -13.30 -4.97
CA HIS A 37 13.76 -13.55 -3.72
C HIS A 37 13.52 -12.46 -2.66
N SER A 38 12.92 -11.32 -3.04
CA SER A 38 12.47 -10.31 -2.09
C SER A 38 11.09 -10.70 -1.58
N ILE A 39 11.02 -11.15 -0.32
CA ILE A 39 9.75 -11.21 0.41
C ILE A 39 9.44 -9.79 0.88
N ASN A 40 8.40 -9.19 0.28
CA ASN A 40 7.93 -7.86 0.63
C ASN A 40 6.81 -8.00 1.65
N PHE A 41 6.90 -7.26 2.74
CA PHE A 41 5.82 -7.17 3.71
C PHE A 41 5.80 -5.77 4.33
N ILE A 42 4.63 -5.33 4.77
CA ILE A 42 4.48 -4.11 5.56
C ILE A 42 4.56 -4.45 7.04
N THR A 43 3.89 -5.53 7.42
CA THR A 43 3.68 -6.01 8.78
C THR A 43 4.11 -7.46 8.89
N ALA A 44 4.41 -7.89 10.11
CA ALA A 44 4.73 -9.26 10.47
C ALA A 44 3.96 -9.61 11.76
N HIS A 45 4.11 -10.82 12.27
CA HIS A 45 3.62 -11.14 13.62
C HIS A 45 4.34 -10.28 14.68
N ASP A 46 5.62 -10.00 14.44
CA ASP A 46 6.42 -9.04 15.21
C ASP A 46 6.10 -7.59 14.81
N GLY A 47 5.84 -6.75 15.82
CA GLY A 47 5.46 -5.36 15.63
C GLY A 47 3.94 -5.15 15.56
N PHE A 48 3.53 -3.95 15.17
CA PHE A 48 2.12 -3.63 14.98
C PHE A 48 1.47 -4.44 13.85
N SER A 49 0.17 -4.69 14.00
CA SER A 49 -0.70 -5.00 12.86
C SER A 49 -0.83 -3.79 11.93
N LEU A 50 -1.41 -3.99 10.75
CA LEU A 50 -1.58 -2.92 9.78
C LEU A 50 -2.53 -1.84 10.30
N TYR A 51 -3.57 -2.24 11.02
CA TYR A 51 -4.50 -1.31 11.66
C TYR A 51 -3.82 -0.51 12.79
N ASP A 52 -3.01 -1.17 13.61
CA ASP A 52 -2.35 -0.49 14.73
C ASP A 52 -1.25 0.46 14.26
N MET A 53 -0.58 0.15 13.15
CA MET A 53 0.42 1.04 12.53
C MET A 53 -0.17 2.39 12.10
N VAL A 54 -1.47 2.46 11.82
CA VAL A 54 -2.16 3.73 11.49
C VAL A 54 -2.94 4.31 12.69
N SER A 55 -2.89 3.66 13.85
CA SER A 55 -3.71 4.01 15.02
C SER A 55 -2.89 4.34 16.27
N TYR A 56 -1.62 3.94 16.35
CA TYR A 56 -0.77 4.16 17.51
C TYR A 56 0.60 4.70 17.10
N ASN A 57 1.09 5.71 17.81
CA ASN A 57 2.48 6.16 17.71
C ASN A 57 3.38 5.36 18.65
N GLU A 58 2.87 4.99 19.83
CA GLU A 58 3.63 4.33 20.88
C GLU A 58 3.10 2.90 21.15
N LYS A 59 4.00 1.99 21.49
CA LYS A 59 3.64 0.61 21.83
C LYS A 59 2.93 0.53 23.19
N ARG A 60 1.96 -0.38 23.30
CA ARG A 60 1.15 -0.65 24.50
C ARG A 60 1.20 -2.13 24.85
N ASN A 61 2.36 -2.56 25.30
CA ASN A 61 2.69 -3.93 25.67
C ASN A 61 2.46 -4.19 27.17
N GLY A 62 1.70 -3.34 27.86
CA GLY A 62 1.46 -3.46 29.31
C GLY A 62 0.90 -4.82 29.73
N ALA A 63 0.09 -5.43 28.86
CA ALA A 63 -0.47 -6.77 29.06
C ALA A 63 0.59 -7.89 29.13
N ASN A 64 1.81 -7.65 28.65
CA ASN A 64 2.89 -8.64 28.64
C ASN A 64 3.56 -8.80 30.01
N GLY A 65 3.31 -7.87 30.96
CA GLY A 65 3.88 -7.93 32.31
C GLY A 65 5.34 -7.45 32.42
N GLU A 66 5.96 -7.02 31.32
CA GLU A 66 7.35 -6.53 31.30
C GLU A 66 7.49 -5.01 31.47
N GLY A 67 6.43 -4.34 31.93
CA GLY A 67 6.43 -2.89 32.13
C GLY A 67 6.70 -2.11 30.83
N ASN A 68 6.16 -2.58 29.70
CA ASN A 68 6.29 -1.97 28.37
C ASN A 68 7.74 -1.88 27.83
N ARG A 69 8.69 -2.66 28.39
CA ARG A 69 10.09 -2.64 27.95
C ARG A 69 10.31 -3.46 26.68
N ASP A 70 9.51 -4.49 26.49
CA ASP A 70 9.58 -5.46 25.40
C ASP A 70 9.02 -4.92 24.08
N GLY A 71 9.33 -5.57 22.96
CA GLY A 71 8.93 -5.12 21.62
C GLY A 71 9.73 -3.92 21.08
N THR A 72 9.53 -3.61 19.80
CA THR A 72 10.28 -2.53 19.12
C THR A 72 9.77 -1.14 19.50
N ASN A 73 10.69 -0.17 19.64
CA ASN A 73 10.32 1.25 19.78
C ASN A 73 10.20 1.94 18.41
N ASP A 74 10.94 1.45 17.40
CA ASP A 74 10.97 2.03 16.06
C ASP A 74 9.90 1.40 15.16
N ASN A 75 8.65 1.79 15.39
CA ASN A 75 7.51 1.22 14.66
C ASN A 75 7.29 1.82 13.26
N PHE A 76 7.78 3.04 13.04
CA PHE A 76 7.50 3.85 11.85
C PHE A 76 6.01 3.99 11.57
N SER A 77 5.21 4.12 12.63
CA SER A 77 3.76 4.28 12.61
C SER A 77 3.35 5.76 12.62
N TRP A 78 2.07 6.00 12.34
CA TRP A 78 1.43 7.30 12.53
C TRP A 78 -0.05 7.10 12.87
N ASN A 79 -0.47 7.58 14.04
CA ASN A 79 -1.82 7.41 14.56
C ASN A 79 -2.94 8.17 13.80
N CYS A 80 -2.57 8.89 12.74
CA CYS A 80 -3.45 9.66 11.87
C CYS A 80 -4.21 10.80 12.56
N GLY A 81 -3.77 11.24 13.74
CA GLY A 81 -4.32 12.40 14.47
C GLY A 81 -4.89 12.08 15.85
N ALA A 82 -5.13 10.81 16.18
CA ALA A 82 -5.61 10.39 17.51
C ALA A 82 -4.92 9.10 17.93
N GLU A 83 -4.57 8.93 19.21
CA GLU A 83 -3.93 7.70 19.70
C GLU A 83 -4.99 6.65 20.08
N GLY A 84 -4.96 5.48 19.45
CA GLY A 84 -5.89 4.39 19.70
C GLY A 84 -7.29 4.61 19.10
N PRO A 85 -8.34 3.99 19.69
CA PRO A 85 -9.72 4.13 19.22
C PRO A 85 -10.20 5.59 19.23
N THR A 86 -10.94 5.99 18.20
CA THR A 86 -11.48 7.35 18.06
C THR A 86 -12.84 7.33 17.36
N THR A 87 -13.67 8.32 17.66
CA THR A 87 -14.95 8.57 16.99
C THR A 87 -14.85 9.69 15.95
N ASP A 88 -13.68 10.30 15.77
CA ASP A 88 -13.45 11.32 14.74
C ASP A 88 -13.58 10.67 13.34
N PRO A 89 -14.58 11.07 12.53
CA PRO A 89 -14.80 10.48 11.22
C PRO A 89 -13.67 10.81 10.23
N GLY A 90 -13.01 11.96 10.38
CA GLY A 90 -11.86 12.37 9.56
C GLY A 90 -10.65 11.49 9.82
N VAL A 91 -10.32 11.24 11.08
CA VAL A 91 -9.23 10.32 11.47
C VAL A 91 -9.54 8.89 11.01
N THR A 92 -10.78 8.43 11.22
CA THR A 92 -11.20 7.09 10.80
C THR A 92 -11.10 6.90 9.28
N ALA A 93 -11.57 7.88 8.50
CA ALA A 93 -11.47 7.85 7.04
C ALA A 93 -10.01 7.88 6.56
N LEU A 94 -9.15 8.66 7.22
CA LEU A 94 -7.72 8.70 6.91
C LEU A 94 -7.04 7.36 7.21
N ARG A 95 -7.32 6.72 8.36
CA ARG A 95 -6.79 5.37 8.68
C ARG A 95 -7.19 4.34 7.65
N GLN A 96 -8.48 4.33 7.27
CA GLN A 96 -9.01 3.43 6.24
C GLN A 96 -8.30 3.62 4.88
N ARG A 97 -7.99 4.86 4.52
CA ARG A 97 -7.23 5.20 3.32
C ARG A 97 -5.77 4.76 3.41
N GLN A 98 -5.12 4.98 4.55
CA GLN A 98 -3.72 4.60 4.77
C GLN A 98 -3.53 3.08 4.73
N ILE A 99 -4.41 2.30 5.34
CA ILE A 99 -4.41 0.82 5.24
C ILE A 99 -4.44 0.40 3.77
N ARG A 100 -5.35 0.99 2.98
CA ARG A 100 -5.45 0.70 1.53
C ARG A 100 -4.20 1.13 0.77
N ASN A 101 -3.58 2.26 1.11
CA ASN A 101 -2.33 2.71 0.48
C ASN A 101 -1.18 1.72 0.72
N TYR A 102 -1.04 1.19 1.94
CA TYR A 102 -0.05 0.16 2.25
C TYR A 102 -0.32 -1.15 1.47
N LEU A 103 -1.57 -1.57 1.36
CA LEU A 103 -1.96 -2.73 0.55
C LEU A 103 -1.69 -2.51 -0.94
N VAL A 104 -2.00 -1.32 -1.47
CA VAL A 104 -1.68 -0.94 -2.85
C VAL A 104 -0.17 -0.94 -3.08
N ALA A 105 0.62 -0.36 -2.18
CA ALA A 105 2.07 -0.36 -2.29
C ALA A 105 2.65 -1.78 -2.30
N LEU A 106 2.17 -2.64 -1.40
CA LEU A 106 2.57 -4.05 -1.33
C LEU A 106 2.20 -4.81 -2.62
N MET A 107 0.97 -4.64 -3.10
CA MET A 107 0.44 -5.36 -4.27
C MET A 107 0.92 -4.81 -5.61
N MET A 108 1.47 -3.58 -5.65
CA MET A 108 2.09 -3.00 -6.84
C MET A 108 3.62 -3.20 -6.90
N SER A 109 4.25 -3.59 -5.80
CA SER A 109 5.70 -3.83 -5.76
C SER A 109 6.10 -5.11 -6.51
N GLN A 110 7.22 -5.10 -7.21
CA GLN A 110 7.85 -6.30 -7.74
C GLN A 110 8.41 -7.18 -6.61
N GLY A 111 8.43 -8.49 -6.81
CA GLY A 111 8.81 -9.49 -5.80
C GLY A 111 7.61 -10.23 -5.22
N THR A 112 7.79 -10.85 -4.06
CA THR A 112 6.80 -11.76 -3.47
C THR A 112 6.14 -11.10 -2.27
N PRO A 113 4.85 -10.68 -2.35
CA PRO A 113 4.18 -10.06 -1.21
C PRO A 113 3.78 -11.09 -0.14
N MET A 114 3.87 -10.69 1.12
CA MET A 114 3.37 -11.42 2.28
C MET A 114 2.39 -10.53 3.05
N ILE A 115 1.23 -11.08 3.41
CA ILE A 115 0.22 -10.47 4.28
C ILE A 115 0.16 -11.29 5.56
N VAL A 116 0.10 -10.61 6.71
CA VAL A 116 -0.13 -11.25 8.01
C VAL A 116 -1.63 -11.47 8.18
N SER A 117 -2.02 -12.65 8.66
CA SER A 117 -3.41 -12.99 8.91
C SER A 117 -4.10 -11.94 9.78
N GLY A 118 -5.25 -11.45 9.33
CA GLY A 118 -6.05 -10.44 10.01
C GLY A 118 -5.82 -9.02 9.47
N ASP A 119 -4.71 -8.72 8.80
CA ASP A 119 -4.51 -7.39 8.21
C ASP A 119 -5.51 -7.12 7.07
N GLU A 120 -5.94 -8.16 6.36
CA GLU A 120 -6.96 -8.11 5.31
C GLU A 120 -8.35 -7.71 5.83
N VAL A 121 -8.59 -7.79 7.14
CA VAL A 121 -9.83 -7.38 7.82
C VAL A 121 -9.59 -6.27 8.87
N GLY A 122 -8.37 -5.75 8.97
CA GLY A 122 -8.04 -4.66 9.91
C GLY A 122 -7.97 -5.10 11.36
N LYS A 123 -7.43 -6.30 11.64
CA LYS A 123 -7.19 -6.80 12.99
C LYS A 123 -6.32 -5.83 13.78
N SER A 124 -6.71 -5.57 15.03
CA SER A 124 -5.96 -4.78 16.00
C SER A 124 -5.49 -5.65 17.15
N HIS A 125 -4.33 -5.33 17.71
CA HIS A 125 -3.81 -5.86 18.95
C HIS A 125 -3.83 -4.80 20.07
N ASP A 126 -4.68 -3.77 19.92
CA ASP A 126 -4.81 -2.61 20.81
C ASP A 126 -3.48 -1.88 21.06
N GLY A 127 -2.64 -1.82 20.03
CA GLY A 127 -1.32 -1.20 20.13
C GLY A 127 -0.28 -2.08 20.84
N ASN A 128 -0.58 -3.35 21.12
CA ASN A 128 0.45 -4.31 21.51
C ASN A 128 1.25 -4.75 20.28
N ASN A 129 2.52 -4.35 20.21
CA ASN A 129 3.39 -4.65 19.08
C ASN A 129 4.29 -5.87 19.32
N ASN A 130 4.06 -6.59 20.42
CA ASN A 130 4.81 -7.77 20.82
C ASN A 130 3.89 -8.70 21.60
N TRP A 131 2.78 -9.12 20.99
CA TRP A 131 1.71 -9.89 21.63
C TRP A 131 2.09 -11.37 21.87
N TYR A 132 3.37 -11.66 22.06
CA TYR A 132 3.85 -13.01 22.40
C TYR A 132 3.29 -13.44 23.77
N GLY A 133 3.09 -14.74 23.96
CA GLY A 133 2.60 -15.30 25.23
C GLY A 133 1.11 -15.07 25.51
N HIS A 134 0.37 -14.45 24.58
CA HIS A 134 -1.08 -14.26 24.69
C HIS A 134 -1.85 -15.36 23.95
N ASP A 135 -2.68 -16.10 24.67
CA ASP A 135 -3.71 -16.97 24.09
C ASP A 135 -5.10 -16.39 24.36
N THR A 136 -5.38 -15.25 23.71
CA THR A 136 -6.61 -14.47 23.90
C THR A 136 -7.16 -13.96 22.56
N ALA A 137 -8.28 -13.25 22.60
CA ALA A 137 -8.88 -12.62 21.41
C ALA A 137 -7.91 -11.72 20.62
N MET A 138 -6.86 -11.17 21.28
CA MET A 138 -5.77 -10.43 20.64
C MET A 138 -5.01 -11.32 19.65
N ALA A 139 -4.69 -12.56 20.01
CA ALA A 139 -3.94 -13.50 19.17
C ALA A 139 -4.82 -14.16 18.11
N HIS A 140 -6.10 -14.40 18.42
CA HIS A 140 -7.00 -15.17 17.55
C HIS A 140 -7.47 -14.38 16.32
N LEU A 141 -7.72 -15.09 15.22
CA LEU A 141 -8.36 -14.50 14.05
C LEU A 141 -9.87 -14.33 14.34
N GLN A 142 -10.35 -13.10 14.24
CA GLN A 142 -11.73 -12.74 14.57
C GLN A 142 -12.62 -12.86 13.33
N TRP A 143 -13.31 -13.99 13.20
CA TRP A 143 -14.28 -14.27 12.15
C TRP A 143 -15.64 -13.62 12.46
N THR A 144 -15.69 -12.29 12.47
CA THR A 144 -16.93 -11.54 12.68
C THR A 144 -17.52 -11.16 11.33
N GLU A 145 -18.54 -11.88 10.88
CA GLU A 145 -19.33 -11.51 9.69
C GLU A 145 -20.22 -10.31 10.00
N GLY A 146 -20.47 -9.47 8.98
CA GLY A 146 -21.45 -8.38 9.08
C GLY A 146 -20.92 -7.09 9.70
N GLU A 147 -19.59 -6.92 9.81
CA GLU A 147 -18.98 -5.63 10.11
C GLU A 147 -18.62 -4.89 8.80
N PRO A 148 -19.38 -3.83 8.41
CA PRO A 148 -19.26 -3.25 7.07
C PRO A 148 -17.86 -2.74 6.71
N GLN A 149 -17.09 -2.27 7.71
CA GLN A 149 -15.72 -1.80 7.50
C GLN A 149 -14.75 -2.97 7.22
N ARG A 150 -14.87 -4.07 7.96
CA ARG A 150 -14.07 -5.28 7.76
C ARG A 150 -14.38 -5.91 6.41
N ASP A 151 -15.67 -6.05 6.10
CA ASP A 151 -16.13 -6.61 4.82
C ASP A 151 -15.64 -5.77 3.64
N ALA A 152 -15.70 -4.44 3.78
CA ALA A 152 -15.21 -3.52 2.75
C ALA A 152 -13.69 -3.63 2.52
N LEU A 153 -12.91 -3.80 3.59
CA LEU A 153 -11.46 -3.98 3.51
C LEU A 153 -11.09 -5.37 2.97
N LEU A 154 -11.79 -6.42 3.37
CA LEU A 154 -11.60 -7.77 2.87
C LEU A 154 -11.88 -7.84 1.37
N ARG A 155 -12.98 -7.22 0.92
CA ARG A 155 -13.27 -7.07 -0.52
C ARG A 155 -12.15 -6.33 -1.22
N PHE A 156 -11.72 -5.19 -0.71
CA PHE A 156 -10.64 -4.39 -1.31
C PHE A 156 -9.34 -5.21 -1.45
N THR A 157 -8.92 -5.87 -0.38
CA THR A 157 -7.72 -6.72 -0.35
C THR A 157 -7.85 -7.89 -1.32
N SER A 158 -9.02 -8.54 -1.35
CA SER A 158 -9.30 -9.67 -2.26
C SER A 158 -9.21 -9.25 -3.72
N GLU A 159 -9.80 -8.11 -4.10
CA GLU A 159 -9.76 -7.60 -5.47
C GLU A 159 -8.34 -7.18 -5.88
N LEU A 160 -7.55 -6.59 -4.97
CA LEU A 160 -6.13 -6.30 -5.23
C LEU A 160 -5.32 -7.58 -5.47
N ILE A 161 -5.53 -8.62 -4.65
CA ILE A 161 -4.84 -9.91 -4.83
C ILE A 161 -5.22 -10.55 -6.16
N LYS A 162 -6.52 -10.57 -6.50
CA LYS A 162 -7.01 -11.07 -7.79
C LYS A 162 -6.36 -10.32 -8.95
N PHE A 163 -6.35 -8.98 -8.88
CA PHE A 163 -5.74 -8.14 -9.90
C PHE A 163 -4.25 -8.45 -10.07
N ARG A 164 -3.48 -8.45 -8.97
CA ARG A 164 -2.05 -8.79 -9.00
C ARG A 164 -1.79 -10.14 -9.65
N ARG A 165 -2.57 -11.16 -9.30
CA ARG A 165 -2.45 -12.51 -9.86
C ARG A 165 -2.80 -12.57 -11.35
N SER A 166 -3.73 -11.73 -11.80
CA SER A 166 -4.17 -11.69 -13.20
C SER A 166 -3.26 -10.87 -14.11
N HIS A 167 -2.43 -9.96 -13.57
CA HIS A 167 -1.67 -9.00 -14.37
C HIS A 167 -0.18 -9.34 -14.41
N PRO A 168 0.37 -9.83 -15.53
CA PRO A 168 1.74 -10.34 -15.58
C PRO A 168 2.84 -9.29 -15.33
N ALA A 169 2.52 -8.00 -15.49
CA ALA A 169 3.44 -6.90 -15.18
C ALA A 169 3.88 -6.86 -13.70
N LEU A 170 3.13 -7.49 -12.79
CA LEU A 170 3.35 -7.47 -11.35
C LEU A 170 4.05 -8.73 -10.80
N GLY A 171 4.21 -9.77 -11.63
CA GLY A 171 4.81 -11.06 -11.26
C GLY A 171 6.05 -11.39 -12.07
N ARG A 172 6.92 -10.41 -12.33
CA ARG A 172 8.06 -10.59 -13.26
C ARG A 172 9.19 -11.44 -12.67
N GLU A 173 9.80 -12.25 -13.52
CA GLU A 173 10.97 -13.08 -13.17
C GLU A 173 12.29 -12.29 -13.14
N HIS A 174 12.35 -11.17 -13.85
CA HIS A 174 13.52 -10.30 -13.96
C HIS A 174 13.21 -8.91 -13.44
N PHE A 175 14.26 -8.19 -13.00
CA PHE A 175 14.12 -6.78 -12.62
C PHE A 175 13.63 -5.95 -13.79
N LEU A 176 12.91 -4.88 -13.47
CA LEU A 176 12.41 -3.93 -14.47
C LEU A 176 13.59 -3.28 -15.22
N SER A 177 13.53 -3.31 -16.53
CA SER A 177 14.37 -2.52 -17.43
C SER A 177 13.73 -1.15 -17.69
N PRO A 178 14.46 -0.19 -18.27
CA PRO A 178 13.89 1.11 -18.66
C PRO A 178 12.68 1.02 -19.61
N GLY A 179 12.53 -0.05 -20.37
CA GLY A 179 11.36 -0.27 -21.24
C GLY A 179 10.14 -0.82 -20.50
N ASP A 180 10.32 -1.33 -19.28
CA ASP A 180 9.25 -1.95 -18.48
C ASP A 180 8.52 -0.97 -17.58
N ILE A 181 9.14 0.18 -17.28
CA ILE A 181 8.60 1.18 -16.38
C ILE A 181 8.98 2.60 -16.82
N THR A 182 7.97 3.47 -16.92
CA THR A 182 8.17 4.91 -17.03
C THR A 182 7.83 5.55 -15.69
N TRP A 183 8.80 6.25 -15.09
CA TRP A 183 8.53 7.10 -13.94
C TRP A 183 8.11 8.49 -14.41
N HIS A 184 7.01 9.01 -13.87
CA HIS A 184 6.45 10.31 -14.27
C HIS A 184 6.95 11.47 -13.39
N GLU A 185 7.98 11.20 -12.60
CA GLU A 185 8.68 12.18 -11.78
C GLU A 185 10.10 12.34 -12.34
N ASP A 186 10.50 13.58 -12.63
CA ASP A 186 11.83 13.93 -13.14
C ASP A 186 12.77 14.44 -12.04
N ASN A 187 12.23 14.97 -10.93
CA ASN A 187 13.02 15.56 -9.85
C ASN A 187 13.25 14.59 -8.67
N TRP A 188 14.12 13.59 -8.90
CA TRP A 188 14.53 12.60 -7.88
C TRP A 188 15.33 13.15 -6.70
N HIS A 189 15.76 14.41 -6.76
CA HIS A 189 16.53 15.08 -5.71
C HIS A 189 15.68 15.99 -4.83
N ASN A 190 14.41 16.21 -5.18
CA ASN A 190 13.48 16.91 -4.33
C ASN A 190 13.07 16.02 -3.16
N ASP A 191 13.74 16.20 -2.02
CA ASP A 191 13.45 15.50 -0.78
C ASP A 191 12.14 15.94 -0.12
N GLU A 192 11.57 17.10 -0.51
CA GLU A 192 10.27 17.57 -0.02
C GLU A 192 9.10 16.89 -0.74
N SER A 193 9.32 16.39 -1.95
CA SER A 193 8.30 15.70 -2.73
C SER A 193 7.96 14.34 -2.10
N ARG A 194 6.67 14.15 -1.84
CA ARG A 194 6.05 12.95 -1.28
C ARG A 194 5.05 12.35 -2.27
N PHE A 195 5.26 12.65 -3.55
CA PHE A 195 4.48 12.15 -4.66
C PHE A 195 5.34 11.21 -5.52
N LEU A 196 4.77 10.09 -5.95
CA LEU A 196 5.42 9.16 -6.86
C LEU A 196 4.39 8.59 -7.83
N ALA A 197 4.66 8.68 -9.13
CA ALA A 197 3.82 8.08 -10.16
C ALA A 197 4.67 7.33 -11.19
N PHE A 198 4.11 6.25 -11.74
CA PHE A 198 4.75 5.45 -12.78
C PHE A 198 3.73 4.74 -13.66
N THR A 199 4.16 4.37 -14.87
CA THR A 199 3.50 3.40 -15.74
C THR A 199 4.33 2.14 -15.81
N LEU A 200 3.74 0.99 -15.51
CA LEU A 200 4.30 -0.32 -15.85
C LEU A 200 3.81 -0.71 -17.24
N HIS A 201 4.75 -1.03 -18.11
CA HIS A 201 4.48 -1.42 -19.48
C HIS A 201 4.37 -2.93 -19.61
N HIS A 202 3.30 -3.40 -20.24
CA HIS A 202 3.12 -4.83 -20.49
C HIS A 202 2.24 -5.12 -21.70
N GLY A 203 2.80 -4.89 -22.89
CA GLY A 203 2.33 -5.37 -24.19
C GLY A 203 0.82 -5.61 -24.29
N GLU A 204 0.44 -6.85 -24.56
CA GLU A 204 -0.97 -7.22 -24.77
C GLU A 204 -1.82 -7.17 -23.50
N ALA A 205 -1.27 -7.50 -22.31
CA ALA A 205 -2.02 -7.45 -21.06
C ALA A 205 -2.43 -6.02 -20.68
N GLY A 206 -1.71 -5.02 -21.20
CA GLY A 206 -1.99 -3.61 -20.98
C GLY A 206 -1.16 -2.98 -19.88
N ASP A 207 -0.96 -1.69 -20.04
CA ASP A 207 -0.19 -0.87 -19.12
C ASP A 207 -0.99 -0.58 -17.84
N ILE A 208 -0.26 -0.43 -16.75
CA ILE A 208 -0.79 0.02 -15.45
C ILE A 208 -0.17 1.38 -15.14
N TYR A 209 -0.99 2.40 -14.91
CA TYR A 209 -0.53 3.63 -14.28
C TYR A 209 -0.85 3.57 -12.79
N ALA A 210 0.11 3.89 -11.92
CA ALA A 210 -0.12 4.00 -10.49
C ALA A 210 0.51 5.29 -9.96
N ALA A 211 -0.16 5.89 -8.97
CA ALA A 211 0.35 7.05 -8.27
C ALA A 211 0.08 6.96 -6.76
N PHE A 212 1.03 7.46 -5.98
CA PHE A 212 1.01 7.51 -4.52
C PHE A 212 1.22 8.96 -4.11
N ASN A 213 0.20 9.56 -3.51
CA ASN A 213 0.29 10.90 -2.95
C ASN A 213 0.34 10.81 -1.42
N ALA A 214 1.51 11.05 -0.83
CA ALA A 214 1.70 11.14 0.61
C ALA A 214 1.78 12.58 1.12
N HIS A 215 1.40 13.58 0.30
CA HIS A 215 1.18 14.95 0.76
C HIS A 215 -0.15 15.08 1.51
N SER A 216 -0.23 16.15 2.32
CA SER A 216 -1.48 16.60 2.99
C SER A 216 -2.41 17.38 2.06
N PHE A 217 -2.03 17.59 0.79
CA PHE A 217 -2.81 18.27 -0.23
C PHE A 217 -2.96 17.39 -1.47
N SER A 218 -3.95 17.70 -2.32
CA SER A 218 -4.19 16.98 -3.57
C SER A 218 -3.18 17.40 -4.64
N VAL A 219 -2.84 16.45 -5.52
CA VAL A 219 -1.97 16.68 -6.68
C VAL A 219 -2.78 16.41 -7.94
N ALA A 220 -2.90 17.42 -8.80
CA ALA A 220 -3.46 17.23 -10.14
C ALA A 220 -2.37 16.71 -11.08
N VAL A 221 -2.58 15.52 -11.65
CA VAL A 221 -1.63 14.90 -12.56
C VAL A 221 -2.20 14.87 -13.97
N SER A 222 -1.40 15.35 -14.93
CA SER A 222 -1.64 15.07 -16.35
C SER A 222 -1.22 13.63 -16.63
N LEU A 223 -2.18 12.79 -16.99
CA LEU A 223 -1.93 11.39 -17.27
C LEU A 223 -1.13 11.26 -18.59
N PRO A 224 -0.20 10.29 -18.67
CA PRO A 224 0.45 9.98 -19.94
C PRO A 224 -0.59 9.48 -20.93
N ARG A 225 -0.33 9.64 -22.24
CA ARG A 225 -1.20 9.05 -23.26
C ARG A 225 -1.23 7.52 -23.08
N PRO A 226 -2.42 6.89 -23.04
CA PRO A 226 -2.50 5.43 -23.03
C PRO A 226 -1.96 4.84 -24.33
N PRO A 227 -1.62 3.54 -24.38
CA PRO A 227 -1.25 2.86 -25.61
C PRO A 227 -2.29 3.06 -26.73
N PRO A 228 -1.89 3.05 -28.01
CA PRO A 228 -2.82 3.24 -29.13
C PRO A 228 -4.04 2.32 -29.06
N GLY A 229 -5.23 2.88 -29.32
CA GLY A 229 -6.50 2.14 -29.26
C GLY A 229 -6.99 1.81 -27.85
N ARG A 230 -6.39 2.40 -26.81
CA ARG A 230 -6.78 2.20 -25.40
C ARG A 230 -7.15 3.51 -24.71
N LYS A 231 -7.81 3.38 -23.56
CA LYS A 231 -8.09 4.46 -22.59
C LYS A 231 -7.70 4.04 -21.18
N TRP A 232 -7.40 5.01 -20.32
CA TRP A 232 -7.21 4.76 -18.90
C TRP A 232 -8.55 4.53 -18.22
N CYS A 233 -8.67 3.42 -17.49
CA CYS A 233 -9.81 3.09 -16.64
C CYS A 233 -9.33 2.97 -15.20
N ARG A 234 -10.03 3.63 -14.27
CA ARG A 234 -9.72 3.56 -12.83
C ARG A 234 -10.07 2.19 -12.28
N LEU A 235 -9.06 1.48 -11.80
CA LEU A 235 -9.20 0.25 -11.04
C LEU A 235 -9.28 0.55 -9.54
N VAL A 236 -8.38 1.38 -9.01
CA VAL A 236 -8.31 1.73 -7.59
C VAL A 236 -8.24 3.23 -7.39
N ASP A 237 -8.95 3.73 -6.39
CA ASP A 237 -8.73 5.05 -5.79
C ASP A 237 -9.08 4.99 -4.31
N THR A 238 -8.05 5.05 -3.46
CA THR A 238 -8.21 4.85 -2.00
C THR A 238 -8.95 5.99 -1.31
N ASN A 239 -9.17 7.13 -1.99
CA ASN A 239 -9.98 8.22 -1.47
C ASN A 239 -11.49 7.98 -1.61
N LEU A 240 -11.93 7.12 -2.53
CA LEU A 240 -13.35 6.85 -2.74
C LEU A 240 -13.92 5.93 -1.65
N PRO A 241 -15.21 6.08 -1.30
CA PRO A 241 -15.85 5.16 -0.36
C PRO A 241 -16.08 3.79 -1.02
N PRO A 242 -16.03 2.68 -0.25
CA PRO A 242 -16.50 1.38 -0.72
C PRO A 242 -17.94 1.43 -1.26
N PRO A 243 -18.27 0.66 -2.32
CA PRO A 243 -17.38 -0.25 -3.05
C PRO A 243 -16.58 0.44 -4.17
N LYS A 244 -16.60 1.77 -4.30
CA LYS A 244 -15.99 2.50 -5.42
C LYS A 244 -14.46 2.65 -5.32
N ASP A 245 -13.89 2.38 -4.14
CA ASP A 245 -12.45 2.34 -3.86
C ASP A 245 -11.68 1.32 -4.71
N VAL A 246 -12.33 0.23 -5.12
CA VAL A 246 -11.86 -0.69 -6.16
C VAL A 246 -12.99 -1.06 -7.09
N THR A 247 -12.79 -0.85 -8.39
CA THR A 247 -13.74 -1.17 -9.46
C THR A 247 -13.15 -2.31 -10.30
N PRO A 248 -13.45 -3.59 -10.00
CA PRO A 248 -12.89 -4.71 -10.74
C PRO A 248 -13.11 -4.57 -12.25
N GLY A 249 -12.05 -4.76 -13.02
CA GLY A 249 -12.09 -4.57 -14.47
C GLY A 249 -12.09 -3.10 -14.93
N GLY A 250 -12.00 -2.13 -14.02
CA GLY A 250 -11.93 -0.69 -14.34
C GLY A 250 -13.29 -0.03 -14.58
N ASN A 251 -13.36 1.28 -14.37
CA ASN A 251 -14.52 2.10 -14.70
C ASN A 251 -14.66 2.39 -16.22
N ALA A 252 -15.58 3.27 -16.60
CA ALA A 252 -15.84 3.62 -18.02
C ALA A 252 -14.70 4.41 -18.71
N GLY A 253 -13.76 4.94 -17.94
CA GLY A 253 -12.72 5.87 -18.40
C GLY A 253 -12.42 6.92 -17.34
N VAL A 254 -11.32 7.65 -17.50
CA VAL A 254 -10.98 8.85 -16.72
C VAL A 254 -10.54 9.96 -17.67
N ASP A 255 -10.62 11.20 -17.20
CA ASP A 255 -10.12 12.37 -17.94
C ASP A 255 -8.59 12.37 -18.02
N ASP A 256 -8.04 13.17 -18.93
CA ASP A 256 -6.59 13.33 -19.12
C ASP A 256 -5.89 13.94 -17.89
N VAL A 257 -6.64 14.57 -16.98
CA VAL A 257 -6.15 15.07 -15.71
C VAL A 257 -6.86 14.36 -14.57
N TYR A 258 -6.09 13.77 -13.65
CA TYR A 258 -6.62 13.10 -12.47
C TYR A 258 -6.20 13.84 -11.20
N SER A 259 -7.13 14.09 -10.28
CA SER A 259 -6.82 14.71 -8.99
C SER A 259 -6.59 13.62 -7.93
N VAL A 260 -5.32 13.33 -7.65
CA VAL A 260 -4.93 12.38 -6.60
C VAL A 260 -5.01 13.09 -5.25
N GLN A 261 -5.96 12.70 -4.41
CA GLN A 261 -6.22 13.38 -3.15
C GLN A 261 -5.08 13.24 -2.14
N ALA A 262 -5.12 14.05 -1.08
CA ALA A 262 -4.18 13.96 0.03
C ALA A 262 -4.16 12.53 0.60
N TYR A 263 -2.96 12.04 0.90
CA TYR A 263 -2.76 10.70 1.46
C TYR A 263 -3.48 9.59 0.70
N SER A 264 -3.56 9.62 -0.64
CA SER A 264 -4.26 8.60 -1.43
C SER A 264 -3.38 7.96 -2.49
N SER A 265 -3.80 6.78 -2.94
CA SER A 265 -3.17 6.07 -4.06
C SER A 265 -4.21 5.72 -5.11
N ILE A 266 -3.78 5.72 -6.38
CA ILE A 266 -4.62 5.32 -7.51
C ILE A 266 -3.93 4.25 -8.35
N ILE A 267 -4.74 3.39 -8.96
CA ILE A 267 -4.32 2.47 -10.03
C ILE A 267 -5.28 2.65 -11.20
N LEU A 268 -4.73 2.92 -12.38
CA LEU A 268 -5.43 2.95 -13.65
C LEU A 268 -4.88 1.82 -14.54
N ILE A 269 -5.76 1.19 -15.31
CA ILE A 269 -5.41 0.15 -16.27
C ILE A 269 -5.78 0.61 -17.68
N ALA A 270 -4.90 0.35 -18.64
CA ALA A 270 -5.16 0.66 -20.05
C ALA A 270 -6.05 -0.41 -20.68
N LYS A 271 -7.29 -0.05 -21.02
CA LYS A 271 -8.27 -0.96 -21.65
C LYS A 271 -8.55 -0.57 -23.09
N PRO A 272 -8.91 -1.52 -23.97
CA PRO A 272 -9.41 -1.22 -25.30
C PRO A 272 -10.57 -0.20 -25.25
N LEU A 273 -10.62 0.69 -26.24
CA LEU A 273 -11.69 1.68 -26.41
C LEU A 273 -13.07 1.03 -26.54
#